data_AF-A0A8T5RYD9-F1
#
_entry.id   AF-A0A8T5RYD9-F1
#
_cell.length_a   1.000
_cell.length_b   1.000
_cell.length_c   1.000
_cell.angle_alpha   90.00
_cell.angle_beta   90.00
_cell.angle_gamma   90.00
#
_symmetry.space_group_name_H-M   'P 1'
#
loop_
_entity.id
_entity.type
_entity.pdbx_description
1 polymer ?
#
loop_
_entity_poly.entity_id
_entity_poly.type
_entity_poly.pdbx_seq_one_letter_code
_entity_poly.pdbx_strand_id
1 'polypeptide(L)'
;MVILLKIVVIKKEFDEEYVFELVENMLNYTEDYIQKGIGWLLKTCSKFNPDSIFGYLMNNKERLPRLILRYSSEKLSNEKRKQILKK
;
A
#
# COMPACT_ATOMS: atom_id res chain seq x y z
N MET A 1 -7.62 9.73 5.70
CA MET A 1 -7.29 8.32 5.38
C MET A 1 -8.43 7.33 5.64
N VAL A 2 -9.06 7.29 6.83
CA VAL A 2 -10.20 6.37 7.09
C VAL A 2 -11.38 6.58 6.13
N ILE A 3 -11.63 7.83 5.70
CA ILE A 3 -12.65 8.16 4.71
C ILE A 3 -12.32 7.53 3.34
N LEU A 4 -11.07 7.63 2.90
CA LEU A 4 -10.61 7.04 1.63
C LEU A 4 -10.72 5.51 1.65
N LEU A 5 -10.33 4.89 2.77
CA LEU A 5 -10.53 3.45 2.97
C LEU A 5 -12.00 3.04 2.80
N LYS A 6 -12.94 3.80 3.37
CA LYS A 6 -14.38 3.53 3.21
C LYS A 6 -14.81 3.64 1.75
N ILE A 7 -14.35 4.66 1.03
CA ILE A 7 -14.70 4.85 -0.39
C ILE A 7 -14.19 3.67 -1.24
N VAL A 8 -12.92 3.29 -1.07
CA VAL A 8 -12.33 2.14 -1.79
C VAL A 8 -13.10 0.85 -1.51
N VAL A 9 -13.45 0.59 -0.25
CA VAL A 9 -14.18 -0.62 0.13
C VAL A 9 -15.60 -0.64 -0.43
N ILE A 10 -16.28 0.51 -0.46
CA ILE A 10 -17.66 0.62 -0.97
C ILE A 10 -17.69 0.48 -2.49
N LYS A 11 -16.79 1.19 -3.19
CA LYS A 11 -16.74 1.16 -4.65
C LYS A 11 -16.17 -0.15 -5.20
N LYS A 12 -15.42 -0.91 -4.40
CA LYS A 12 -14.63 -2.10 -4.80
C LYS A 12 -13.62 -1.83 -5.92
N GLU A 13 -13.39 -0.56 -6.21
CA GLU A 13 -12.48 -0.03 -7.20
C GLU A 13 -11.86 1.24 -6.60
N PHE A 14 -10.66 1.57 -7.07
CA PHE A 14 -9.96 2.79 -6.71
C PHE A 14 -9.19 3.31 -7.91
N ASP A 15 -9.01 4.62 -7.94
CA ASP A 15 -8.11 5.26 -8.89
C ASP A 15 -6.66 5.03 -8.41
N GLU A 16 -5.91 4.22 -9.15
CA GLU A 16 -4.55 3.84 -8.81
C GLU A 16 -3.61 5.04 -8.80
N GLU A 17 -3.75 5.92 -9.79
CA GLU A 17 -2.92 7.12 -9.93
C GLU A 17 -3.14 8.03 -8.72
N TYR A 18 -4.40 8.29 -8.38
CA TYR A 18 -4.76 9.09 -7.20
C TYR A 18 -4.24 8.47 -5.89
N VAL A 19 -4.38 7.15 -5.72
CA VAL A 19 -3.90 6.47 -4.50
C VAL A 19 -2.39 6.54 -4.39
N PHE A 20 -1.66 6.29 -5.48
CA PHE A 20 -0.21 6.35 -5.46
C PHE A 20 0.28 7.78 -5.24
N GLU A 21 -0.29 8.78 -5.92
CA GLU A 21 0.03 10.19 -5.70
C GLU A 21 -0.19 10.61 -4.23
N LEU A 22 -1.30 10.17 -3.63
CA LEU A 22 -1.55 10.43 -2.21
C LEU A 22 -0.48 9.80 -1.31
N VAL A 23 -0.08 8.56 -1.61
CA VAL A 23 1.00 7.90 -0.87
C VAL A 23 2.29 8.70 -1.01
N GLU A 24 2.66 9.10 -2.22
CA GLU A 24 3.85 9.93 -2.48
C GLU A 24 3.86 11.21 -1.66
N ASN A 25 2.75 11.93 -1.65
CA ASN A 25 2.59 13.16 -0.86
C ASN A 25 2.71 12.92 0.66
N MET A 26 2.41 11.71 1.11
CA MET A 26 2.43 11.34 2.52
C MET A 26 3.72 10.63 2.97
N LEU A 27 4.60 10.24 2.05
CA LEU A 27 5.81 9.44 2.39
C LEU A 27 6.84 10.21 3.22
N ASN A 28 6.84 11.54 3.15
CA ASN A 28 7.77 12.39 3.91
C ASN A 28 7.43 12.46 5.42
N TYR A 29 6.23 12.06 5.81
CA TYR A 29 5.81 12.03 7.20
C TYR A 29 6.32 10.76 7.88
N THR A 30 7.14 10.94 8.91
CA THR A 30 7.85 9.85 9.59
C THR A 30 7.06 9.24 10.75
N GLU A 31 5.92 9.83 11.09
CA GLU A 31 5.05 9.40 12.16
C GLU A 31 4.49 8.00 11.88
N ASP A 32 4.68 7.10 12.85
CA ASP A 32 4.31 5.69 12.76
C ASP A 32 2.82 5.47 12.39
N TYR A 33 1.92 6.33 12.89
CA TYR A 33 0.50 6.30 12.55
C TYR A 33 0.22 6.58 11.08
N ILE A 34 0.97 7.49 10.45
CA ILE A 34 0.82 7.84 9.04
C ILE A 34 1.29 6.67 8.17
N GLN A 35 2.48 6.13 8.47
CA GLN A 35 3.02 4.97 7.77
C GLN A 35 2.11 3.73 7.89
N LYS A 36 1.57 3.47 9.09
CA LYS A 36 0.58 2.39 9.30
C LYS A 36 -0.65 2.57 8.43
N GLY A 37 -1.18 3.79 8.37
CA GLY A 37 -2.35 4.05 7.59
C GLY A 37 -2.11 3.94 6.08
N ILE A 38 -0.95 4.39 5.58
CA ILE A 38 -0.54 4.13 4.18
C ILE A 38 -0.50 2.62 3.93
N GLY A 39 0.12 1.87 4.85
CA GLY A 39 0.16 0.41 4.81
C GLY A 39 -1.23 -0.22 4.74
N TRP A 40 -2.18 0.26 5.53
CA TRP A 40 -3.58 -0.23 5.52
C TRP A 40 -4.35 0.17 4.27
N LEU A 41 -4.09 1.35 3.71
CA LEU A 41 -4.66 1.80 2.43
C LEU A 41 -4.24 0.84 1.32
N LEU A 42 -2.94 0.66 1.13
CA LEU A 42 -2.39 -0.22 0.09
C LEU A 42 -2.77 -1.69 0.31
N LYS A 43 -2.82 -2.17 1.56
CA LYS A 43 -3.34 -3.51 1.91
C LYS A 43 -4.81 -3.69 1.51
N THR A 44 -5.60 -2.63 1.59
CA THR A 44 -7.02 -2.68 1.21
C THR A 44 -7.16 -2.68 -0.30
N CYS A 45 -6.43 -1.79 -0.99
CA CYS A 45 -6.32 -1.76 -2.45
C CYS A 45 -5.85 -3.10 -3.03
N SER A 46 -4.92 -3.79 -2.36
CA SER A 46 -4.38 -5.08 -2.83
C SER A 46 -5.42 -6.21 -2.84
N LYS A 47 -6.56 -6.05 -2.17
CA LYS A 47 -7.67 -7.01 -2.25
C LYS A 47 -8.41 -6.92 -3.58
N PHE A 48 -8.38 -5.75 -4.22
CA PHE A 48 -9.11 -5.46 -5.46
C PHE A 48 -8.18 -5.59 -6.67
N ASN A 49 -6.98 -5.00 -6.61
CA ASN A 49 -5.96 -5.16 -7.65
C ASN A 49 -4.60 -5.59 -7.05
N PRO A 50 -4.40 -6.89 -6.77
CA PRO A 50 -3.17 -7.39 -6.15
C PRO A 50 -1.93 -7.24 -7.03
N ASP A 51 -2.07 -7.30 -8.36
CA ASP A 51 -0.94 -7.21 -9.29
C ASP A 51 -0.42 -5.78 -9.40
N SER A 52 -1.31 -4.78 -9.52
CA SER A 52 -0.92 -3.37 -9.53
C SER A 52 -0.20 -2.97 -8.23
N ILE A 53 -0.79 -3.32 -7.07
CA ILE A 53 -0.17 -3.03 -5.77
C ILE A 53 1.17 -3.74 -5.60
N PHE A 54 1.28 -4.99 -6.04
CA PHE A 54 2.56 -5.70 -6.03
C PHE A 54 3.62 -4.97 -6.86
N GLY A 55 3.28 -4.56 -8.09
CA GLY A 55 4.16 -3.79 -8.97
C GLY A 55 4.62 -2.47 -8.34
N TYR A 56 3.69 -1.69 -7.79
CA TYR A 56 4.01 -0.44 -7.10
C TYR A 56 4.96 -0.65 -5.90
N LEU A 57 4.69 -1.66 -5.07
CA LEU A 57 5.54 -1.96 -3.90
C LEU A 57 6.93 -2.42 -4.30
N MET A 58 7.07 -3.20 -5.38
CA MET A 58 8.37 -3.66 -5.87
C MET A 58 9.17 -2.51 -6.50
N ASN A 59 8.54 -1.67 -7.30
CA ASN A 59 9.18 -0.53 -7.95
C ASN A 59 9.69 0.51 -6.94
N ASN A 60 9.02 0.63 -5.79
CA ASN A 60 9.36 1.60 -4.74
C ASN A 60 9.99 0.95 -3.50
N LYS A 61 10.38 -0.33 -3.57
CA LYS A 61 10.80 -1.14 -2.41
C LYS A 61 11.93 -0.52 -1.60
N GLU A 62 12.92 0.09 -2.26
CA GLU A 62 14.08 0.70 -1.60
C GLU A 62 13.74 2.02 -0.89
N ARG A 63 12.68 2.70 -1.34
CA ARG A 63 12.26 4.01 -0.82
C ARG A 63 11.17 3.90 0.23
N LEU A 64 10.26 2.95 0.08
CA LEU A 64 9.15 2.76 1.02
C LEU A 64 9.67 2.27 2.38
N PRO A 65 9.27 2.92 3.49
CA PRO A 65 9.56 2.42 4.82
C PRO A 65 9.16 0.96 4.98
N ARG A 66 10.02 0.21 5.67
CA ARG A 66 9.82 -1.23 5.90
C ARG A 66 8.46 -1.55 6.52
N LEU A 67 7.95 -0.65 7.34
CA LEU A 67 6.64 -0.76 7.98
C LEU A 67 5.49 -0.77 6.96
N ILE A 68 5.55 0.12 5.98
CA ILE A 68 4.56 0.21 4.89
C ILE A 68 4.57 -1.09 4.10
N LEU A 69 5.75 -1.51 3.63
CA LEU A 69 5.92 -2.78 2.88
C LEU A 69 5.35 -3.98 3.63
N ARG A 70 5.54 -4.03 4.95
CA ARG A 70 5.03 -5.12 5.80
C ARG A 70 3.51 -5.15 5.82
N TYR A 71 2.85 -4.02 6.05
CA TYR A 71 1.39 -3.96 6.13
C TYR A 71 0.74 -4.13 4.75
N SER A 72 1.25 -3.44 3.73
CA SER A 72 0.70 -3.47 2.37
C SER A 72 0.71 -4.86 1.75
N SER A 73 1.71 -5.69 2.09
CA SER A 73 1.85 -7.04 1.54
C SER A 73 1.07 -8.12 2.30
N GLU A 74 0.29 -7.80 3.33
CA GLU A 74 -0.39 -8.81 4.18
C GLU A 74 -1.51 -9.58 3.46
N LYS A 75 -2.09 -8.99 2.41
CA LYS A 75 -3.17 -9.61 1.63
C LYS A 75 -2.71 -10.13 0.27
N LEU A 76 -1.42 -10.01 -0.05
CA LEU A 76 -0.82 -10.63 -1.23
C LEU A 76 -0.49 -12.10 -0.98
N SER A 77 -0.21 -12.85 -2.05
CA SER A 77 0.24 -14.24 -1.94
C SER A 77 1.53 -14.34 -1.13
N ASN A 78 1.76 -15.48 -0.49
CA ASN A 78 2.96 -15.73 0.31
C ASN A 78 4.25 -15.52 -0.49
N GLU A 79 4.25 -15.87 -1.77
CA GLU A 79 5.39 -15.67 -2.68
C GLU A 79 5.67 -14.19 -2.91
N LYS A 80 4.65 -13.42 -3.31
CA LYS A 80 4.77 -11.96 -3.52
C LYS A 80 5.19 -11.24 -2.24
N ARG A 81 4.59 -11.60 -1.10
CA ARG A 81 4.96 -11.06 0.21
C ARG A 81 6.43 -11.34 0.54
N LYS A 82 6.93 -12.55 0.30
CA LYS A 82 8.35 -12.88 0.50
C LYS A 82 9.26 -12.05 -0.41
N GLN A 83 8.89 -11.84 -1.66
CA GLN A 83 9.68 -11.03 -2.60
C GLN A 83 9.78 -9.56 -2.16
N ILE A 84 8.65 -8.95 -1.77
CA ILE A 84 8.60 -7.60 -1.21
C ILE A 84 9.44 -7.52 0.07
N LEU A 85 9.35 -8.54 0.93
CA LEU A 85 10.00 -8.52 2.22
C LEU A 85 11.46 -9.00 2.24
N LYS A 86 11.97 -9.54 1.13
CA LYS A 86 13.37 -9.94 1.01
C LYS A 86 14.27 -8.70 1.15
N LYS A 87 15.37 -8.80 1.91
CA LYS A 87 16.41 -7.77 1.88
C LYS A 87 17.06 -7.71 0.51
#